data_AF-A0A920QL03-F1
#
_entry.id   AF-A0A920QL03-F1
#
_cell.length_a   1.000
_cell.length_b   1.000
_cell.length_c   1.000
_cell.angle_alpha   90.00
_cell.angle_beta   90.00
_cell.angle_gamma   90.00
#
_symmetry.space_group_name_H-M   'P 1'
#
loop_
_entity.id
_entity.type
_entity.pdbx_description
1 polymer ?
#
loop_
_entity_poly.entity_id
_entity_poly.type
_entity_poly.pdbx_seq_one_letter_code
_entity_poly.pdbx_strand_id
1 'polypeptide(L)'
;MAGGKQKYPSLSAPSVEYNGLIFAETFGDLAYTMYSHAVSLRDLGCTQSPMNAWITLNGVETLPLRMERHCSNGLAVAEFLEKHQNVDWGFFMPDLNPVHITNWAKNIFRTEQVPLFAFGVKGGYESGLKLLESVENCSVMLPILVILALLFSIRPQLLIVS
;
A
#
# COMPACT_ATOMS: atom_id res chain seq x y z
N MET A 1 -29.74 -18.95 3.32
CA MET A 1 -29.04 -17.73 3.78
C MET A 1 -29.42 -17.35 5.23
N ALA A 2 -29.50 -18.32 6.16
CA ALA A 2 -30.01 -18.08 7.52
C ALA A 2 -28.93 -17.80 8.58
N GLY A 3 -27.64 -18.07 8.29
CA GLY A 3 -26.55 -17.91 9.27
C GLY A 3 -25.96 -16.50 9.40
N GLY A 4 -26.27 -15.58 8.48
CA GLY A 4 -25.75 -14.20 8.52
C GLY A 4 -26.46 -13.30 9.53
N LYS A 5 -27.75 -13.56 9.81
CA LYS A 5 -28.61 -12.67 10.60
C LYS A 5 -28.18 -12.55 12.07
N GLN A 6 -27.65 -13.62 12.68
CA GLN A 6 -27.14 -13.57 14.06
C GLN A 6 -25.70 -13.02 14.17
N LYS A 7 -24.89 -13.16 13.12
CA LYS A 7 -23.48 -12.74 13.14
C LYS A 7 -23.32 -11.23 12.96
N TYR A 8 -24.22 -10.60 12.22
CA TYR A 8 -24.21 -9.16 11.96
C TYR A 8 -25.58 -8.54 12.27
N PRO A 9 -25.90 -8.39 13.57
CA PRO A 9 -27.21 -7.88 14.00
C PRO A 9 -27.43 -6.43 13.56
N SER A 10 -26.38 -5.61 13.48
CA SER A 10 -26.46 -4.22 13.04
C SER A 10 -26.95 -4.04 11.60
N LEU A 11 -26.71 -5.02 10.72
CA LEU A 11 -27.15 -4.99 9.31
C LEU A 11 -28.48 -5.73 9.10
N SER A 12 -28.77 -6.72 9.97
CA SER A 12 -29.85 -7.68 9.78
C SER A 12 -31.06 -7.44 10.68
N ALA A 13 -30.92 -6.61 11.71
CA ALA A 13 -32.01 -6.17 12.59
C ALA A 13 -32.59 -4.84 12.09
N PRO A 14 -33.86 -4.55 12.39
CA PRO A 14 -34.47 -3.26 12.07
C PRO A 14 -33.77 -2.14 12.85
N SER A 15 -33.20 -1.16 12.13
CA SER A 15 -32.60 0.02 12.74
C SER A 15 -33.67 1.03 13.14
N VAL A 16 -33.67 1.45 14.40
CA VAL A 16 -34.63 2.44 14.91
C VAL A 16 -34.36 3.82 14.29
N GLU A 17 -33.09 4.09 14.00
CA GLU A 17 -32.58 5.34 13.45
C GLU A 17 -33.02 5.60 12.01
N TYR A 18 -33.45 4.56 11.30
CA TYR A 18 -33.93 4.62 9.92
C TYR A 18 -35.34 4.03 9.79
N ASN A 19 -36.25 4.35 10.71
CA ASN A 19 -37.67 3.97 10.67
C ASN A 19 -37.92 2.44 10.58
N GLY A 20 -37.09 1.65 11.27
CA GLY A 20 -37.20 0.19 11.28
C GLY A 20 -36.65 -0.48 10.01
N LEU A 21 -35.90 0.25 9.18
CA LEU A 21 -35.30 -0.29 7.95
C LEU A 21 -34.29 -1.40 8.27
N ILE A 22 -34.35 -2.48 7.48
CA ILE A 22 -33.40 -3.59 7.55
C ILE A 22 -32.45 -3.46 6.37
N PHE A 23 -31.22 -3.00 6.63
CA PHE A 23 -30.24 -2.69 5.58
C PHE A 23 -29.91 -3.90 4.70
N ALA A 24 -29.81 -5.10 5.28
CA ALA A 24 -29.57 -6.34 4.55
C ALA A 24 -30.68 -6.70 3.55
N GLU A 25 -31.94 -6.38 3.85
CA GLU A 25 -33.09 -6.72 3.00
C GLU A 25 -33.34 -5.63 1.94
N THR A 26 -33.14 -4.36 2.29
CA THR A 26 -33.36 -3.24 1.37
C THR A 26 -32.25 -3.06 0.34
N PHE A 27 -30.98 -3.21 0.74
CA PHE A 27 -29.83 -2.88 -0.11
C PHE A 27 -29.03 -4.10 -0.59
N GLY A 28 -29.37 -5.32 -0.14
CA GLY A 28 -28.72 -6.56 -0.56
C GLY A 28 -27.20 -6.51 -0.43
N ASP A 29 -26.50 -6.64 -1.56
CA ASP A 29 -25.03 -6.64 -1.61
C ASP A 29 -24.40 -5.31 -1.17
N LEU A 30 -25.13 -4.20 -1.28
CA LEU A 30 -24.68 -2.86 -0.86
C LEU A 30 -25.03 -2.53 0.59
N ALA A 31 -25.62 -3.47 1.33
CA ALA A 31 -26.07 -3.25 2.70
C ALA A 31 -24.97 -2.72 3.62
N TYR A 32 -23.75 -3.25 3.51
CA TYR A 32 -22.62 -2.78 4.33
C TYR A 32 -22.22 -1.35 3.97
N THR A 33 -22.04 -1.04 2.68
CA THR A 33 -21.65 0.30 2.22
C THR A 33 -22.69 1.34 2.63
N MET A 34 -23.97 1.05 2.44
CA MET A 34 -25.04 1.98 2.79
C MET A 34 -25.18 2.15 4.29
N TYR A 35 -25.04 1.07 5.08
CA TYR A 35 -25.02 1.18 6.54
C TYR A 35 -23.86 2.04 7.05
N SER A 36 -22.64 1.84 6.52
CA SER A 36 -21.48 2.66 6.87
C SER A 36 -21.66 4.12 6.49
N HIS A 37 -22.28 4.42 5.35
CA HIS A 37 -22.55 5.79 4.93
C HIS A 37 -23.67 6.45 5.75
N ALA A 38 -24.75 5.72 6.00
CA ALA A 38 -25.92 6.23 6.69
C ALA A 38 -25.65 6.42 8.18
N VAL A 39 -25.14 5.38 8.85
CA VAL A 39 -24.93 5.37 10.30
C VAL A 39 -23.52 5.85 10.65
N SER A 40 -22.48 5.17 10.17
CA SER A 40 -21.12 5.43 10.64
C SER A 40 -20.58 6.80 10.22
N LEU A 41 -20.80 7.23 8.98
CA LEU A 41 -20.32 8.53 8.50
C LEU A 41 -21.07 9.69 9.16
N ARG A 42 -22.38 9.53 9.40
CA ARG A 42 -23.21 10.53 10.09
C ARG A 42 -22.76 10.70 11.53
N ASP A 43 -22.55 9.60 12.24
CA ASP A 43 -22.29 9.63 13.68
C ASP A 43 -20.83 9.95 14.02
N LEU A 44 -19.87 9.48 13.19
CA LEU A 44 -18.43 9.70 13.40
C LEU A 44 -17.88 10.93 12.65
N GLY A 45 -18.57 11.39 11.61
CA GLY A 45 -18.20 12.61 10.89
C GLY A 45 -16.90 12.53 10.08
N CYS A 46 -16.38 11.33 9.78
CA CYS A 46 -15.14 11.10 9.01
C CYS A 46 -15.30 11.44 7.51
N THR A 47 -15.69 12.68 7.21
CA THR A 47 -15.94 13.16 5.85
C THR A 47 -14.64 13.67 5.21
N GLN A 48 -14.42 13.30 3.95
CA GLN A 48 -13.27 13.78 3.18
C GLN A 48 -13.53 15.21 2.69
N SER A 49 -12.56 16.10 2.89
CA SER A 49 -12.62 17.46 2.32
C SER A 49 -12.74 17.39 0.79
N PRO A 50 -13.65 18.18 0.16
CA PRO A 50 -13.81 18.20 -1.30
C PRO A 50 -12.51 18.53 -2.03
N MET A 51 -11.67 19.38 -1.45
CA MET A 51 -10.36 19.72 -2.03
C MET A 51 -9.41 18.52 -2.02
N ASN A 52 -9.41 17.73 -0.94
CA ASN A 52 -8.60 16.50 -0.86
C ASN A 52 -9.10 15.43 -1.83
N ALA A 53 -10.42 15.34 -2.03
CA ALA A 53 -11.00 14.47 -3.05
C ALA A 53 -10.55 14.85 -4.46
N TRP A 54 -10.54 16.15 -4.78
CA TRP A 54 -10.04 16.65 -6.06
C TRP A 54 -8.55 16.34 -6.26
N ILE A 55 -7.69 16.59 -5.26
CA ILE A 55 -6.26 16.25 -5.33
C ILE A 55 -6.05 14.75 -5.55
N THR A 56 -6.82 13.92 -4.84
CA THR A 56 -6.75 12.45 -4.98
C THR A 56 -7.13 12.03 -6.40
N LEU A 57 -8.19 12.60 -6.97
CA LEU A 57 -8.65 12.30 -8.32
C LEU A 57 -7.58 12.62 -9.37
N ASN A 58 -6.97 13.81 -9.29
CA ASN A 58 -5.84 14.18 -10.15
C ASN A 58 -4.65 13.20 -10.01
N GLY A 59 -4.40 12.72 -8.77
CA GLY A 59 -3.36 11.73 -8.52
C GLY A 59 -3.65 10.35 -9.14
N VAL A 60 -4.92 9.96 -9.25
CA VAL A 60 -5.36 8.67 -9.81
C VAL A 60 -5.11 8.59 -11.31
N GLU A 61 -5.24 9.70 -12.04
CA GLU A 61 -5.01 9.75 -13.51
C GLU A 61 -3.61 9.26 -13.90
N THR A 62 -2.59 9.56 -13.07
CA THR A 62 -1.20 9.16 -13.32
C THR A 62 -0.76 7.93 -12.53
N LEU A 63 -1.66 7.33 -11.74
CA LEU A 63 -1.36 6.15 -10.92
C LEU A 63 -0.75 4.97 -11.71
N PRO A 64 -1.24 4.57 -12.90
CA PRO A 64 -0.67 3.43 -13.61
C PRO A 64 0.78 3.68 -14.05
N LEU A 65 1.08 4.87 -14.59
CA LEU A 65 2.42 5.25 -15.02
C LEU A 65 3.41 5.34 -13.84
N ARG A 66 2.94 5.90 -12.72
CA ARG A 66 3.76 5.95 -11.50
C ARG A 66 4.04 4.54 -11.01
N MET A 67 3.02 3.68 -10.91
CA MET A 67 3.19 2.33 -10.39
C MET A 67 4.16 1.50 -11.25
N GLU A 68 4.07 1.58 -12.58
CA GLU A 68 5.02 0.90 -13.48
C GLU A 68 6.47 1.32 -13.20
N ARG A 69 6.73 2.64 -13.15
CA ARG A 69 8.08 3.16 -12.90
C ARG A 69 8.58 2.83 -11.50
N HIS A 70 7.68 2.90 -10.51
CA HIS A 70 7.97 2.52 -9.14
C HIS A 70 8.44 1.07 -9.05
N CYS A 71 7.67 0.18 -9.65
CA CYS A 71 7.92 -1.24 -9.70
C CYS A 71 9.26 -1.56 -10.39
N SER A 72 9.53 -0.98 -11.56
CA SER A 72 10.79 -1.20 -12.28
C SER A 72 12.02 -0.73 -11.49
N ASN A 73 11.91 0.41 -10.83
CA ASN A 73 13.02 0.98 -10.05
C ASN A 73 13.26 0.18 -8.76
N GLY A 74 12.18 -0.23 -8.08
CA GLY A 74 12.27 -1.07 -6.88
C GLY A 74 12.97 -2.40 -7.18
N LEU A 75 12.67 -3.01 -8.33
CA LEU A 75 13.33 -4.25 -8.77
C LEU A 75 14.83 -4.03 -9.02
N ALA A 76 15.20 -2.97 -9.74
CA ALA A 76 16.62 -2.68 -10.02
C ALA A 76 17.43 -2.45 -8.73
N VAL A 77 16.84 -1.78 -7.74
CA VAL A 77 17.48 -1.56 -6.42
C VAL A 77 17.54 -2.86 -5.62
N ALA A 78 16.51 -3.69 -5.66
CA ALA A 78 16.49 -4.99 -5.02
C ALA A 78 17.61 -5.90 -5.54
N GLU A 79 17.74 -6.02 -6.86
CA GLU A 79 18.80 -6.81 -7.51
C GLU A 79 20.21 -6.28 -7.19
N PHE A 80 20.36 -4.96 -7.03
CA PHE A 80 21.61 -4.35 -6.62
C PHE A 80 21.97 -4.71 -5.17
N LEU A 81 20.99 -4.61 -4.25
CA LEU A 81 21.19 -4.86 -2.82
C LEU A 81 21.42 -6.34 -2.51
N GLU A 82 20.79 -7.26 -3.24
CA GLU A 82 21.00 -8.71 -3.05
C GLU A 82 22.46 -9.11 -3.34
N LYS A 83 23.09 -8.49 -4.35
CA LYS A 83 24.47 -8.76 -4.74
C LYS A 83 25.49 -8.04 -3.85
N HIS A 84 25.05 -7.17 -2.95
CA HIS A 84 25.94 -6.30 -2.19
C HIS A 84 26.50 -6.99 -0.94
N GLN A 85 27.83 -7.06 -0.82
CA GLN A 85 28.51 -7.84 0.24
C GLN A 85 28.20 -7.37 1.67
N ASN A 86 27.84 -6.11 1.85
CA ASN A 86 27.51 -5.52 3.17
C ASN A 86 26.03 -5.71 3.57
N VAL A 87 25.21 -6.38 2.75
CA VAL A 87 23.84 -6.74 3.10
C VAL A 87 23.83 -8.14 3.71
N ASP A 88 23.13 -8.29 4.84
CA ASP A 88 23.05 -9.53 5.62
C ASP A 88 21.84 -10.37 5.21
N TRP A 89 20.68 -9.72 5.12
CA TRP A 89 19.45 -10.32 4.63
C TRP A 89 18.61 -9.26 3.91
N GLY A 90 17.81 -9.70 2.95
CA GLY A 90 16.92 -8.84 2.19
C GLY A 90 15.55 -9.49 2.03
N PHE A 91 14.51 -8.69 2.20
CA PHE A 91 13.15 -8.98 1.83
C PHE A 91 12.78 -8.12 0.62
N PHE A 92 12.64 -8.75 -0.53
CA PHE A 92 12.33 -8.08 -1.79
C PHE A 92 11.00 -8.63 -2.32
N MET A 93 9.98 -7.77 -2.41
CA MET A 93 8.69 -8.18 -2.97
C MET A 93 8.72 -8.03 -4.50
N PRO A 94 8.20 -8.99 -5.29
CA PRO A 94 7.70 -10.33 -4.95
C PRO A 94 8.60 -11.48 -5.42
N ASP A 95 9.78 -11.25 -5.99
CA ASP A 95 10.74 -12.35 -6.14
C ASP A 95 12.20 -11.89 -6.09
N LEU A 96 12.90 -12.38 -5.07
CA LEU A 96 14.35 -12.56 -5.02
C LEU A 96 14.72 -13.62 -3.95
N ASN A 97 13.93 -14.70 -3.85
CA ASN A 97 14.30 -16.04 -3.35
C ASN A 97 13.02 -16.87 -3.09
N PRO A 98 12.96 -18.13 -3.53
CA PRO A 98 11.72 -18.93 -3.58
C PRO A 98 11.19 -19.43 -2.23
N VAL A 99 11.79 -19.05 -1.09
CA VAL A 99 11.53 -19.72 0.20
C VAL A 99 10.27 -19.23 0.91
N HIS A 100 9.71 -18.05 0.59
CA HIS A 100 8.64 -17.50 1.43
C HIS A 100 7.36 -16.96 0.77
N ILE A 101 7.31 -16.58 -0.52
CA ILE A 101 6.13 -15.85 -1.07
C ILE A 101 5.64 -16.34 -2.45
N THR A 102 6.08 -17.51 -2.92
CA THR A 102 6.09 -17.79 -4.36
C THR A 102 4.79 -18.26 -5.02
N ASN A 103 3.79 -18.80 -4.30
CA ASN A 103 2.58 -19.36 -4.95
C ASN A 103 1.29 -18.55 -4.74
N TRP A 104 1.04 -18.01 -3.54
CA TRP A 104 -0.17 -17.23 -3.29
C TRP A 104 -0.08 -15.81 -3.88
N ALA A 105 1.10 -15.20 -3.85
CA ALA A 105 1.32 -13.87 -4.40
C ALA A 105 1.09 -13.84 -5.93
N LYS A 106 1.52 -14.87 -6.66
CA LYS A 106 1.30 -14.99 -8.11
C LYS A 106 -0.18 -15.08 -8.50
N ASN A 107 -1.01 -15.63 -7.60
CA ASN A 107 -2.46 -15.75 -7.84
C ASN A 107 -3.22 -14.45 -7.51
N ILE A 108 -2.65 -13.57 -6.69
CA ILE A 108 -3.30 -12.32 -6.24
C ILE A 108 -2.81 -11.12 -7.02
N PHE A 109 -1.49 -11.01 -7.19
CA PHE A 109 -0.88 -9.91 -7.91
C PHE A 109 -0.82 -10.26 -9.39
N ARG A 110 -1.60 -9.52 -10.20
CA ARG A 110 -1.57 -9.62 -11.66
C ARG A 110 -0.25 -9.12 -12.27
N THR A 111 0.50 -8.33 -11.52
CA THR A 111 1.81 -7.78 -11.86
C THR A 111 2.80 -8.22 -10.80
N GLU A 112 3.90 -8.85 -11.21
CA GLU A 112 4.94 -9.40 -10.32
C GLU A 112 5.81 -8.32 -9.68
N GLN A 113 5.28 -7.13 -9.40
CA GLN A 113 6.11 -6.01 -8.98
C GLN A 113 5.35 -5.17 -7.96
N VAL A 114 5.87 -5.17 -6.74
CA VAL A 114 5.51 -4.24 -5.67
C VAL A 114 6.81 -3.54 -5.32
N PRO A 115 6.86 -2.20 -5.29
CA PRO A 115 8.11 -1.48 -5.13
C PRO A 115 8.67 -1.49 -3.69
N LEU A 116 8.27 -2.45 -2.86
CA LEU A 116 8.65 -2.51 -1.46
C LEU A 116 9.78 -3.51 -1.23
N PHE A 117 10.85 -3.03 -0.62
CA PHE A 117 11.96 -3.84 -0.17
C PHE A 117 12.40 -3.43 1.23
N ALA A 118 12.91 -4.39 1.99
CA ALA A 118 13.53 -4.18 3.29
C ALA A 118 14.84 -4.97 3.32
N PHE A 119 15.88 -4.45 3.95
CA PHE A 119 17.15 -5.17 4.05
C PHE A 119 17.85 -4.85 5.37
N GLY A 120 18.59 -5.84 5.88
CA GLY A 120 19.49 -5.72 7.02
C GLY A 120 20.92 -5.49 6.56
N VAL A 121 21.61 -4.54 7.17
CA VAL A 121 23.02 -4.25 6.91
C VAL A 121 23.91 -5.07 7.87
N LYS A 122 25.02 -5.60 7.36
CA LYS A 122 26.05 -6.24 8.18
C LYS A 122 26.68 -5.21 9.13
N GLY A 123 26.61 -5.50 10.43
CA GLY A 123 27.03 -4.57 11.49
C GLY A 123 25.88 -3.98 12.32
N GLY A 124 24.64 -4.45 12.09
CA GLY A 124 23.52 -4.20 12.98
C GLY A 124 23.09 -2.73 13.03
N TYR A 125 22.58 -2.30 14.18
CA TYR A 125 21.90 -1.01 14.34
C TYR A 125 22.79 0.20 13.99
N GLU A 126 24.05 0.22 14.45
CA GLU A 126 24.93 1.37 14.24
C GLU A 126 25.32 1.55 12.77
N SER A 127 25.57 0.46 12.04
CA SER A 127 25.80 0.50 10.59
C SER A 127 24.56 0.97 9.83
N GLY A 128 23.37 0.57 10.28
CA GLY A 128 22.10 1.04 9.73
C GLY A 128 21.89 2.53 9.95
N LEU A 129 22.22 3.05 11.13
CA LEU A 129 22.11 4.48 11.43
C LEU A 129 23.06 5.31 10.57
N LYS A 130 24.32 4.88 10.42
CA LYS A 130 25.30 5.55 9.55
C LYS A 130 24.87 5.54 8.08
N LEU A 131 24.25 4.45 7.62
CA LEU A 131 23.66 4.39 6.28
C LEU A 131 22.52 5.41 6.13
N LEU A 132 21.64 5.51 7.12
CA LEU A 132 20.54 6.48 7.08
C LEU A 132 21.06 7.93 7.06
N GLU A 133 22.12 8.23 7.79
CA GLU A 133 22.76 9.55 7.81
C GLU A 133 23.53 9.88 6.53
N SER A 134 24.08 8.87 5.84
CA SER A 134 24.88 9.08 4.63
C SER A 134 24.06 9.22 3.34
N VAL A 135 22.77 8.84 3.39
CA VAL A 135 21.91 8.88 2.20
C VAL A 135 21.34 10.29 2.03
N GLU A 136 21.92 11.05 1.10
CA GLU A 136 21.51 12.44 0.83
C GLU A 136 20.20 12.56 0.04
N ASN A 137 19.90 11.56 -0.82
CA ASN A 137 18.79 11.65 -1.77
C ASN A 137 17.50 10.97 -1.32
N CYS A 138 17.52 10.14 -0.27
CA CYS A 138 16.32 9.49 0.27
C CYS A 138 15.78 10.25 1.48
N SER A 139 14.56 10.78 1.38
CA SER A 139 13.90 11.43 2.51
C SER A 139 13.40 10.39 3.53
N VAL A 140 13.91 10.48 4.76
CA VAL A 140 13.63 9.54 5.87
C VAL A 140 12.23 9.74 6.49
N MET A 141 11.52 10.82 6.16
CA MET A 141 10.30 11.27 6.86
C MET A 141 8.98 11.07 6.07
N LEU A 142 8.98 10.37 4.94
CA LEU A 142 7.81 10.35 4.06
C LEU A 142 6.96 9.08 4.19
N PRO A 143 5.62 9.18 4.01
CA PRO A 143 4.74 8.03 3.99
C PRO A 143 5.13 7.07 2.84
N ILE A 144 4.95 5.77 3.09
CA ILE A 144 5.45 4.64 2.27
C ILE A 144 5.22 4.81 0.75
N LEU A 145 4.15 5.49 0.33
CA LEU A 145 3.82 5.68 -1.08
C LEU A 145 4.64 6.79 -1.78
N VAL A 146 5.17 7.79 -1.05
CA VAL A 146 5.85 8.97 -1.62
C VAL A 146 7.34 8.73 -1.82
N ILE A 147 7.95 7.86 -1.00
CA ILE A 147 9.39 7.54 -1.04
C ILE A 147 9.82 7.15 -2.46
N LEU A 148 8.97 6.47 -3.22
CA LEU A 148 9.45 5.83 -4.43
C LEU A 148 9.21 6.66 -5.72
N ALA A 149 8.44 7.76 -5.64
CA ALA A 149 7.91 8.47 -6.81
C ALA A 149 8.82 9.62 -7.23
N LEU A 150 9.35 10.33 -6.24
CA LEU A 150 10.21 11.49 -6.43
C LEU A 150 11.69 11.10 -6.62
N LEU A 151 12.06 9.89 -6.21
CA LEU A 151 13.46 9.47 -6.08
C LEU A 151 14.14 9.05 -7.40
N PHE A 152 13.38 8.66 -8.43
CA PHE A 152 13.99 8.09 -9.65
C PHE A 152 13.43 8.64 -10.97
N SER A 153 12.47 9.57 -10.92
CA SER A 153 11.99 10.24 -12.14
C SER A 153 12.92 11.35 -12.64
N ILE A 154 13.95 11.74 -11.87
CA ILE A 154 14.74 12.94 -12.19
C ILE A 154 16.12 12.65 -12.84
N ARG A 155 16.85 11.55 -12.56
CA ARG A 155 18.11 11.24 -13.29
C ARG A 155 18.51 9.75 -13.28
N PRO A 156 18.11 8.94 -14.28
CA PRO A 156 18.69 7.62 -14.50
C PRO A 156 20.07 7.63 -15.20
N GLN A 157 20.67 8.80 -15.52
CA GLN A 157 21.84 8.88 -16.41
C GLN A 157 23.21 9.04 -15.74
N LEU A 158 23.32 9.19 -14.41
CA LEU A 158 24.57 9.62 -13.77
C LEU A 158 25.30 8.55 -12.92
N LEU A 159 24.81 7.31 -12.87
CA LEU A 159 25.42 6.25 -12.04
C LEU A 159 26.27 5.23 -12.83
N ILE A 160 26.57 5.52 -14.10
CA ILE A 160 27.43 4.66 -14.97
C ILE A 160 28.89 5.17 -15.03
N VAL A 161 29.22 6.32 -14.43
CA VAL A 161 30.59 6.85 -14.43
C VAL A 161 30.96 7.45 -13.07
N SER A 162 31.36 6.59 -12.13
CA SER A 162 32.30 6.91 -11.05
C SER A 162 32.67 5.64 -10.29
#